data_AF-A0A2G5QWS6-F1
#
_entry.id   AF-A0A2G5QWS6-F1
#
_cell.length_a   1.000
_cell.length_b   1.000
_cell.length_c   1.000
_cell.angle_alpha   90.00
_cell.angle_beta   90.00
_cell.angle_gamma   90.00
#
_symmetry.space_group_name_H-M   'P 1'
#
loop_
_entity.id
_entity.type
_entity.pdbx_description
1 polymer ?
#
loop_
_entity_poly.entity_id
_entity_poly.type
_entity_poly.pdbx_seq_one_letter_code
_entity_poly.pdbx_strand_id
1 'polypeptide(L)'
;VCCDTEEHVLAEIHRIDALKIKGLGPAVANILYFLHPTIAPPFNTAIVRGYNALTGANVKLGRWDQYLAMRQGLIAFNQRHRDLLSNDLGAVAAFCFDLGMGLYAPPPRADDEAARQAFVADLAKVRSQAATSTPAEADDRTHTQIQGWLRDLGLALGYQVWIAQNDRGRAYGTGRLGDQCLPRLPAELEGRPGAEAVRLIDVLWLDAAGAIVAPFEVEHTTSIYSGIVRMLDLALGGETSGLHSLFLVAPDKRETDVRAQIARPAFSRIADLSVRYLPYSALEKHRDAIGQFGAGIAALEKVSHRLT
;
A
#
# COMPACT_ATOMS: atom_id res chain seq x y z
N VAL A 1 -2.24 -11.08 22.10
CA VAL A 1 -2.41 -9.62 22.21
C VAL A 1 -1.42 -9.01 21.24
N CYS A 2 -1.89 -8.56 20.08
CA CYS A 2 -1.05 -7.83 19.13
C CYS A 2 -0.87 -6.40 19.65
N CYS A 3 0.23 -5.74 19.31
CA CYS A 3 0.43 -4.34 19.70
C CYS A 3 -0.34 -3.45 18.74
N ASP A 4 -1.46 -2.85 19.16
CA ASP A 4 -2.34 -2.13 18.23
C ASP A 4 -2.01 -0.63 18.09
N THR A 5 -1.03 -0.10 18.82
CA THR A 5 -0.61 1.32 18.74
C THR A 5 0.90 1.48 18.64
N GLU A 6 1.34 2.63 18.09
CA GLU A 6 2.76 2.98 17.99
C GLU A 6 3.45 2.94 19.35
N GLU A 7 2.83 3.53 20.39
CA GLU A 7 3.40 3.58 21.73
C GLU A 7 3.64 2.18 22.30
N HIS A 8 2.71 1.25 22.05
CA HIS A 8 2.83 -0.13 22.52
C HIS A 8 3.95 -0.88 21.79
N VAL A 9 4.04 -0.74 20.47
CA VAL A 9 5.12 -1.34 19.67
C VAL A 9 6.48 -0.82 20.14
N LEU A 10 6.62 0.49 20.35
CA LEU A 10 7.88 1.09 20.80
C LEU A 10 8.24 0.66 22.23
N ALA A 11 7.27 0.59 23.13
CA ALA A 11 7.48 0.11 24.49
C ALA A 11 8.01 -1.34 24.51
N GLU A 12 7.43 -2.22 23.68
CA GLU A 12 7.87 -3.62 23.59
C GLU A 12 9.23 -3.77 22.90
N ILE A 13 9.57 -2.93 21.92
CA ILE A 13 10.94 -2.85 21.38
C ILE A 13 11.94 -2.51 22.49
N HIS A 14 11.66 -1.48 23.29
CA HIS A 14 12.54 -1.09 24.40
C HIS A 14 12.66 -2.20 25.45
N ARG A 15 11.55 -2.87 25.77
CA ARG A 15 11.52 -4.01 26.69
C ARG A 15 12.40 -5.15 26.20
N ILE A 16 12.30 -5.51 24.92
CA ILE A 16 13.11 -6.57 24.31
C ILE A 16 14.59 -6.17 24.23
N ASP A 17 14.92 -4.94 23.85
CA ASP A 17 16.32 -4.48 23.82
C ASP A 17 16.96 -4.49 25.21
N ALA A 18 16.20 -4.19 26.26
CA ALA A 18 16.67 -4.24 27.65
C ALA A 18 17.08 -5.65 28.09
N LEU A 19 16.51 -6.70 27.50
CA LEU A 19 16.89 -8.09 27.79
C LEU A 19 18.25 -8.48 27.20
N LYS A 20 18.82 -7.66 26.30
CA LYS A 20 20.14 -7.87 25.66
C LYS A 20 20.33 -9.28 25.09
N ILE A 21 19.28 -9.82 24.48
CA ILE A 21 19.29 -11.15 23.87
C ILE A 21 20.25 -11.16 22.68
N LYS A 22 21.27 -12.03 22.76
CA LYS A 22 22.28 -12.16 21.69
C LYS A 22 21.62 -12.61 20.38
N GLY A 23 21.89 -11.88 19.30
CA GLY A 23 21.34 -12.17 17.97
C GLY A 23 19.96 -11.56 17.70
N LEU A 24 19.29 -11.00 18.72
CA LEU A 24 17.99 -10.35 18.58
C LEU A 24 18.16 -8.84 18.32
N GLY A 25 18.71 -8.53 17.14
CA GLY A 25 18.89 -7.16 16.69
C GLY A 25 17.70 -6.63 15.85
N PRO A 26 17.79 -5.38 15.38
CA PRO A 26 16.77 -4.74 14.54
C PRO A 26 16.50 -5.45 13.20
N ALA A 27 17.29 -6.45 12.80
CA ALA A 27 16.95 -7.28 11.65
C ALA A 27 15.60 -8.01 11.85
N VAL A 28 15.21 -8.28 13.11
CA VAL A 28 13.89 -8.81 13.48
C VAL A 28 12.80 -7.74 13.32
N ALA A 29 13.14 -6.46 13.28
CA ALA A 29 12.18 -5.39 12.99
C ALA A 29 11.57 -5.50 11.59
N ASN A 30 12.16 -6.30 10.68
CA ASN A 30 11.48 -6.65 9.43
C ASN A 30 10.16 -7.41 9.66
N ILE A 31 10.06 -8.22 10.73
CA ILE A 31 8.79 -8.83 11.13
C ILE A 31 7.82 -7.75 11.61
N LEU A 32 8.31 -6.78 12.39
CA LEU A 32 7.50 -5.65 12.85
C LEU A 32 6.97 -4.81 11.69
N TYR A 33 7.75 -4.64 10.62
CA TYR A 33 7.28 -3.98 9.40
C TYR A 33 6.10 -4.72 8.76
N PHE A 34 6.18 -6.05 8.61
CA PHE A 34 5.07 -6.80 8.02
C PHE A 34 3.79 -6.75 8.85
N LEU A 35 3.90 -6.59 10.17
CA LEU A 35 2.75 -6.47 11.08
C LEU A 35 2.25 -5.02 11.21
N HIS A 36 3.16 -4.05 11.11
CA HIS A 36 2.88 -2.64 11.37
C HIS A 36 3.59 -1.73 10.34
N PRO A 37 3.19 -1.78 9.06
CA PRO A 37 3.91 -1.12 7.97
C PRO A 37 3.93 0.40 8.06
N THR A 38 3.00 1.02 8.80
CA THR A 38 2.95 2.46 9.06
C THR A 38 3.74 2.88 10.31
N ILE A 39 4.15 1.92 11.14
CA ILE A 39 4.84 2.16 12.40
C ILE A 39 6.32 1.80 12.28
N ALA A 40 6.66 0.64 11.70
CA ALA A 40 8.02 0.11 11.68
C ALA A 40 8.53 0.00 10.23
N PRO A 41 9.62 0.68 9.83
CA PRO A 41 10.20 0.49 8.50
C PRO A 41 10.98 -0.82 8.42
N PRO A 42 11.10 -1.43 7.23
CA PRO A 42 12.03 -2.53 7.01
C PRO A 42 13.47 -2.02 7.15
N PHE A 43 14.38 -2.94 7.47
CA PHE A 43 15.75 -2.63 7.88
C PHE A 43 16.75 -3.61 7.29
N ASN A 44 17.66 -3.11 6.46
CA ASN A 44 18.80 -3.86 5.94
C ASN A 44 19.97 -2.91 5.60
N THR A 45 21.10 -3.48 5.16
CA THR A 45 22.31 -2.74 4.84
C THR A 45 22.13 -1.67 3.77
N ALA A 46 21.40 -1.96 2.70
CA ALA A 46 21.18 -1.02 1.61
C ALA A 46 20.29 0.15 2.07
N ILE A 47 19.20 -0.14 2.80
CA ILE A 47 18.32 0.89 3.36
C ILE A 47 19.11 1.84 4.28
N VAL A 48 19.93 1.31 5.19
CA VAL A 48 20.76 2.12 6.10
C VAL A 48 21.77 2.96 5.30
N ARG A 49 22.42 2.39 4.28
CA ARG A 49 23.35 3.12 3.42
C ARG A 49 22.68 4.27 2.70
N GLY A 50 21.52 4.03 2.08
CA GLY A 50 20.81 5.10 1.38
C GLY A 50 20.24 6.15 2.32
N TYR A 51 19.73 5.77 3.49
CA TYR A 51 19.33 6.74 4.51
C TYR A 51 20.50 7.64 4.93
N ASN A 52 21.66 7.05 5.20
CA ASN A 52 22.88 7.77 5.53
C ASN A 52 23.43 8.58 4.34
N ALA A 53 23.12 8.21 3.10
CA ALA A 53 23.47 8.92 1.86
C ALA A 53 22.46 10.02 1.49
N LEU A 54 21.24 9.94 1.99
CA LEU A 54 20.22 10.98 1.88
C LEU A 54 20.36 12.07 2.95
N THR A 55 20.51 11.70 4.23
CA THR A 55 20.28 12.61 5.37
C THR A 55 21.52 13.26 5.99
N GLY A 56 22.71 12.68 5.83
CA GLY A 56 23.92 13.09 6.55
C GLY A 56 24.24 12.21 7.74
N ALA A 57 23.30 11.32 8.12
CA ALA A 57 23.44 10.50 9.30
C ALA A 57 24.54 9.43 9.17
N ASN A 58 24.92 8.85 10.32
CA ASN A 58 25.86 7.74 10.41
C ASN A 58 25.23 6.57 11.19
N VAL A 59 24.03 6.19 10.77
CA VAL A 59 23.28 5.07 11.34
C VAL A 59 24.03 3.76 11.08
N LYS A 60 24.12 2.90 12.09
CA LYS A 60 24.75 1.58 11.98
C LYS A 60 23.73 0.46 12.14
N LEU A 61 23.97 -0.65 11.43
CA LEU A 61 23.22 -1.89 11.60
C LEU A 61 23.38 -2.48 13.00
N GLY A 62 22.38 -3.25 13.42
CA GLY A 62 22.49 -4.14 14.57
C GLY A 62 22.18 -3.53 15.93
N ARG A 63 21.86 -2.22 16.03
CA ARG A 63 21.49 -1.58 17.29
C ARG A 63 20.11 -0.94 17.26
N TRP A 64 19.31 -1.19 18.30
CA TRP A 64 17.93 -0.69 18.41
C TRP A 64 17.85 0.83 18.51
N ASP A 65 18.77 1.49 19.22
CA ASP A 65 18.85 2.96 19.27
C ASP A 65 19.04 3.58 17.88
N GLN A 66 19.94 2.98 17.08
CA GLN A 66 20.20 3.42 15.70
C GLN A 66 19.01 3.16 14.78
N TYR A 67 18.34 2.02 14.93
CA TYR A 67 17.11 1.71 14.21
C TYR A 67 15.99 2.70 14.52
N LEU A 68 15.75 2.99 15.81
CA LEU A 68 14.70 3.92 16.25
C LEU A 68 14.99 5.36 15.79
N ALA A 69 16.26 5.79 15.80
CA ALA A 69 16.66 7.07 15.25
C ALA A 69 16.40 7.16 13.73
N MET A 70 16.76 6.10 12.99
CA MET A 70 16.48 6.03 11.55
C MET A 70 14.97 6.04 11.27
N ARG A 71 14.18 5.26 12.04
CA ARG A 71 12.72 5.22 11.96
C ARG A 71 12.11 6.62 12.08
N GLN A 72 12.49 7.38 13.11
CA GLN A 72 11.99 8.74 13.30
C GLN A 72 12.33 9.65 12.11
N GLY A 73 13.57 9.56 11.60
CA GLY A 73 13.97 10.32 10.42
C GLY A 73 13.22 9.95 9.15
N LEU A 74 12.95 8.66 8.93
CA LEU A 74 12.14 8.18 7.80
C LEU A 74 10.69 8.68 7.90
N ILE A 75 10.07 8.63 9.09
CA ILE A 75 8.71 9.14 9.30
C ILE A 75 8.66 10.64 9.01
N ALA A 76 9.61 11.42 9.51
CA ALA A 76 9.68 12.86 9.27
C ALA A 76 9.87 13.18 7.77
N PHE A 77 10.74 12.43 7.08
CA PHE A 77 10.91 12.56 5.63
C PHE A 77 9.63 12.22 4.87
N ASN A 78 8.96 11.13 5.25
CA ASN A 78 7.72 10.68 4.63
C ASN A 78 6.61 11.73 4.78
N GLN A 79 6.44 12.28 5.98
CA GLN A 79 5.46 13.35 6.25
C GLN A 79 5.72 14.61 5.43
N ARG A 80 6.99 15.00 5.26
CA ARG A 80 7.39 16.15 4.42
C ARG A 80 7.07 15.94 2.94
N HIS A 81 7.07 14.69 2.48
CA HIS A 81 6.85 14.31 1.09
C HIS A 81 5.59 13.45 0.92
N ARG A 82 4.57 13.67 1.75
CA ARG A 82 3.33 12.86 1.82
C ARG A 82 2.53 12.78 0.51
N ASP A 83 2.72 13.75 -0.39
CA ASP A 83 2.06 13.76 -1.70
C ASP A 83 2.77 12.84 -2.71
N LEU A 84 4.00 12.40 -2.41
CA LEU A 84 4.83 11.56 -3.27
C LEU A 84 5.05 10.16 -2.70
N LEU A 85 4.91 9.98 -1.38
CA LEU A 85 5.22 8.73 -0.70
C LEU A 85 4.01 8.20 0.07
N SER A 86 3.83 6.87 0.03
CA SER A 86 2.81 6.17 0.79
C SER A 86 3.02 6.31 2.29
N ASN A 87 1.94 6.23 3.08
CA ASN A 87 2.04 6.08 4.54
C ASN A 87 2.69 4.75 4.96
N ASP A 88 2.73 3.77 4.05
CA ASP A 88 3.52 2.55 4.23
C ASP A 88 5.02 2.89 4.18
N LEU A 89 5.71 2.67 5.30
CA LEU A 89 7.14 2.98 5.44
C LEU A 89 8.03 2.09 4.56
N GLY A 90 7.49 1.04 3.94
CA GLY A 90 8.12 0.28 2.88
C GLY A 90 8.43 1.12 1.65
N ALA A 91 7.60 2.12 1.31
CA ALA A 91 7.83 2.99 0.15
C ALA A 91 9.07 3.87 0.34
N VAL A 92 9.17 4.56 1.48
CA VAL A 92 10.35 5.38 1.79
C VAL A 92 11.60 4.51 2.01
N ALA A 93 11.43 3.31 2.58
CA ALA A 93 12.54 2.39 2.75
C ALA A 93 13.04 1.83 1.41
N ALA A 94 12.16 1.56 0.45
CA ALA A 94 12.55 1.17 -0.91
C ALA A 94 13.32 2.29 -1.62
N PHE A 95 12.88 3.54 -1.47
CA PHE A 95 13.64 4.69 -1.96
C PHE A 95 15.05 4.76 -1.35
N CYS A 96 15.19 4.57 -0.03
CA CYS A 96 16.49 4.45 0.60
C CYS A 96 17.28 3.22 0.13
N PHE A 97 16.63 2.09 -0.15
CA PHE A 97 17.30 0.91 -0.68
C PHE A 97 17.95 1.22 -2.03
N ASP A 98 17.23 1.86 -2.95
CA ASP A 98 17.73 2.21 -4.29
C ASP A 98 18.93 3.17 -4.22
N LEU A 99 18.87 4.17 -3.32
CA LEU A 99 20.00 5.04 -3.03
C LEU A 99 21.20 4.26 -2.47
N GLY A 100 20.94 3.32 -1.56
CA GLY A 100 21.99 2.50 -0.94
C GLY A 100 22.62 1.47 -1.89
N MET A 101 21.89 1.08 -2.92
CA MET A 101 22.38 0.26 -4.03
C MET A 101 23.12 1.08 -5.09
N GLY A 102 23.04 2.42 -5.03
CA GLY A 102 23.65 3.32 -6.00
C GLY A 102 22.89 3.41 -7.33
N LEU A 103 21.61 3.03 -7.34
CA LEU A 103 20.75 3.19 -8.53
C LEU A 103 20.47 4.67 -8.81
N TYR A 104 20.37 5.47 -7.74
CA TYR A 104 20.23 6.92 -7.82
C TYR A 104 21.25 7.60 -6.93
N ALA A 105 21.75 8.76 -7.36
CA ALA A 105 22.59 9.61 -6.54
C ALA A 105 21.72 10.52 -5.66
N PRO A 106 21.96 10.61 -4.34
CA PRO A 106 21.31 11.62 -3.52
C PRO A 106 21.82 13.02 -3.90
N PRO A 107 21.03 14.08 -3.64
CA PRO A 107 21.46 15.44 -3.92
C PRO A 107 22.76 15.75 -3.15
N PRO A 108 23.70 16.48 -3.79
CA PRO A 108 24.98 16.82 -3.17
C PRO A 108 24.77 17.67 -1.92
N ARG A 109 25.49 17.31 -0.85
CA ARG A 109 25.35 17.92 0.49
C ARG A 109 26.19 19.17 0.70
N ALA A 110 27.32 19.26 0.01
CA ALA A 110 28.24 20.38 0.14
C ALA A 110 27.66 21.62 -0.58
N ASP A 111 28.11 22.80 -0.16
CA ASP A 111 28.02 24.05 -0.94
C ASP A 111 29.00 24.02 -2.13
N ASP A 112 29.03 22.91 -2.85
CA ASP A 112 29.82 22.74 -4.07
C ASP A 112 28.89 22.98 -5.26
N GLU A 113 29.06 24.15 -5.86
CA GLU A 113 28.30 24.60 -7.02
C GLU A 113 28.52 23.67 -8.23
N ALA A 114 29.74 23.14 -8.42
CA ALA A 114 30.03 22.22 -9.51
C ALA A 114 29.31 20.88 -9.33
N ALA A 115 29.29 20.35 -8.10
CA ALA A 115 28.53 19.14 -7.77
C ALA A 115 27.03 19.33 -7.96
N ARG A 116 26.48 20.49 -7.59
CA ARG A 116 25.07 20.84 -7.82
C ARG A 116 24.74 20.93 -9.31
N GLN A 117 25.60 21.58 -10.10
CA GLN A 117 25.39 21.68 -11.55
C GLN A 117 25.45 20.32 -12.22
N ALA A 118 26.39 19.46 -11.82
CA ALA A 118 26.46 18.08 -12.32
C ALA A 118 25.20 17.28 -11.98
N PHE A 119 24.70 17.40 -10.74
CA PHE A 119 23.45 16.76 -10.32
C PHE A 119 22.24 17.27 -11.12
N VAL A 120 22.13 18.58 -11.35
CA VAL A 120 21.04 19.16 -12.15
C VAL A 120 21.10 18.68 -13.61
N ALA A 121 22.31 18.58 -14.18
CA ALA A 121 22.50 18.06 -15.53
C ALA A 121 22.11 16.58 -15.64
N ASP A 122 22.51 15.76 -14.65
CA ASP A 122 22.13 14.34 -14.61
C ASP A 122 20.62 14.17 -14.41
N LEU A 123 20.01 14.96 -13.52
CA LEU A 123 18.56 14.99 -13.34
C LEU A 123 17.81 15.35 -14.63
N ALA A 124 18.31 16.35 -15.37
CA ALA A 124 17.74 16.73 -16.65
C ALA A 124 17.86 15.60 -17.68
N LYS A 125 19.00 14.89 -17.71
CA LYS A 125 19.22 13.71 -18.55
C LYS A 125 18.23 12.59 -18.19
N VAL A 126 18.10 12.24 -16.92
CA VAL A 126 17.15 11.21 -16.44
C VAL A 126 15.71 11.59 -16.83
N ARG A 127 15.30 12.86 -16.64
CA ARG A 127 13.98 13.34 -17.06
C ARG A 127 13.75 13.24 -18.56
N SER A 128 14.75 13.61 -19.37
CA SER A 128 14.67 13.50 -20.83
C SER A 128 14.60 12.04 -21.27
N GLN A 129 15.38 11.17 -20.63
CA GLN A 129 15.37 9.74 -20.90
C GLN A 129 14.02 9.13 -20.54
N ALA A 130 13.45 9.49 -19.38
CA ALA A 130 12.10 9.09 -18.98
C ALA A 130 11.01 9.60 -19.95
N ALA A 131 11.20 10.77 -20.56
CA ALA A 131 10.29 11.30 -21.58
C ALA A 131 10.45 10.63 -22.95
N THR A 132 11.63 10.11 -23.27
CA THR A 132 11.94 9.44 -24.57
C THR A 132 11.84 7.92 -24.52
N SER A 133 11.92 7.32 -23.34
CA SER A 133 11.49 5.95 -23.13
C SER A 133 9.98 5.93 -23.32
N THR A 134 9.52 5.58 -24.52
CA THR A 134 8.20 4.98 -24.65
C THR A 134 8.15 3.86 -23.63
N PRO A 135 7.22 3.90 -22.66
CA PRO A 135 7.14 2.87 -21.65
C PRO A 135 7.00 1.53 -22.37
N ALA A 136 8.03 0.69 -22.27
CA ALA A 136 7.91 -0.69 -22.70
C ALA A 136 6.88 -1.34 -21.79
N GLU A 137 5.62 -1.38 -22.25
CA GLU A 137 4.48 -2.05 -21.61
C GLU A 137 4.36 -1.79 -20.08
N ALA A 138 4.60 -0.54 -19.66
CA ALA A 138 4.04 -0.07 -18.40
C ALA A 138 2.56 0.20 -18.68
N ASP A 139 1.69 -0.49 -17.96
CA ASP A 139 0.27 -0.24 -18.02
C ASP A 139 0.06 1.21 -17.55
N ASP A 140 -0.19 2.17 -18.44
CA ASP A 140 -0.26 3.63 -18.17
C ASP A 140 -1.36 4.03 -17.15
N ARG A 141 -2.10 3.05 -16.65
CA ARG A 141 -3.22 3.20 -15.73
C ARG A 141 -2.71 3.48 -14.33
N THR A 142 -2.97 4.67 -13.81
CA THR A 142 -2.57 5.01 -12.44
C THR A 142 -3.42 4.27 -11.41
N HIS A 143 -2.85 3.96 -10.25
CA HIS A 143 -3.57 3.39 -9.09
C HIS A 143 -4.85 4.18 -8.76
N THR A 144 -4.75 5.52 -8.76
CA THR A 144 -5.88 6.43 -8.52
C THR A 144 -6.95 6.39 -9.61
N GLN A 145 -6.58 6.15 -10.88
CA GLN A 145 -7.55 6.02 -11.96
C GLN A 145 -8.42 4.77 -11.78
N ILE A 146 -7.81 3.64 -11.41
CA ILE A 146 -8.53 2.39 -11.17
C ILE A 146 -9.43 2.48 -9.95
N GLN A 147 -8.95 3.08 -8.85
CA GLN A 147 -9.79 3.38 -7.68
C GLN A 147 -11.00 4.25 -8.08
N GLY A 148 -10.80 5.25 -8.95
CA GLY A 148 -11.87 6.10 -9.45
C GLY A 148 -12.91 5.35 -10.29
N TRP A 149 -12.48 4.41 -11.14
CA TRP A 149 -13.41 3.57 -11.89
C TRP A 149 -14.26 2.67 -10.98
N LEU A 150 -13.64 2.07 -9.96
CA LEU A 150 -14.35 1.26 -8.97
C LEU A 150 -15.32 2.12 -8.14
N ARG A 151 -14.94 3.35 -7.82
CA ARG A 151 -15.82 4.32 -7.15
C ARG A 151 -17.05 4.61 -7.99
N ASP A 152 -16.85 5.07 -9.22
CA ASP A 152 -17.93 5.50 -10.11
C ASP A 152 -18.87 4.34 -10.40
N LEU A 153 -18.32 3.14 -10.60
CA LEU A 153 -19.10 1.92 -10.79
C LEU A 153 -19.92 1.55 -9.55
N GLY A 154 -19.34 1.61 -8.36
CA GLY A 154 -20.05 1.32 -7.10
C GLY A 154 -21.22 2.28 -6.88
N LEU A 155 -21.00 3.58 -7.11
CA LEU A 155 -22.03 4.61 -7.02
C LEU A 155 -23.14 4.39 -8.07
N ALA A 156 -22.78 4.06 -9.32
CA ALA A 156 -23.74 3.79 -10.38
C ALA A 156 -24.64 2.58 -10.07
N LEU A 157 -24.09 1.57 -9.38
CA LEU A 157 -24.83 0.38 -8.94
C LEU A 157 -25.65 0.61 -7.65
N GLY A 158 -25.62 1.82 -7.08
CA GLY A 158 -26.40 2.18 -5.89
C GLY A 158 -25.76 1.78 -4.56
N TYR A 159 -24.47 1.45 -4.55
CA TYR A 159 -23.73 1.17 -3.32
C TYR A 159 -23.24 2.45 -2.65
N GLN A 160 -23.05 2.39 -1.33
CA GLN A 160 -22.24 3.37 -0.63
C GLN A 160 -20.76 3.00 -0.84
N VAL A 161 -19.94 3.98 -1.21
CA VAL A 161 -18.52 3.73 -1.50
C VAL A 161 -17.65 4.36 -0.42
N TRP A 162 -16.65 3.62 0.05
CA TRP A 162 -15.53 4.15 0.82
C TRP A 162 -14.25 4.07 -0.01
N ILE A 163 -13.45 5.14 0.04
CA ILE A 163 -12.10 5.19 -0.51
C ILE A 163 -11.12 5.21 0.64
N ALA A 164 -9.99 4.49 0.55
CA ALA A 164 -8.97 4.45 1.58
C ALA A 164 -8.62 5.84 2.15
N GLN A 165 -8.36 5.88 3.46
CA GLN A 165 -8.19 7.14 4.19
C GLN A 165 -7.02 8.00 3.66
N ASN A 166 -5.97 7.35 3.19
CA ASN A 166 -4.79 7.97 2.58
C ASN A 166 -5.05 8.52 1.16
N ASP A 167 -6.05 8.01 0.44
CA ASP A 167 -6.20 8.27 -0.99
C ASP A 167 -7.39 9.17 -1.34
N ARG A 168 -8.37 9.29 -0.45
CA ARG A 168 -9.55 10.14 -0.65
C ARG A 168 -9.25 11.60 -1.02
N GLY A 169 -8.11 12.14 -0.59
CA GLY A 169 -7.69 13.51 -0.86
C GLY A 169 -7.07 13.73 -2.24
N ARG A 170 -6.76 12.67 -2.98
CA ARG A 170 -6.09 12.74 -4.28
C ARG A 170 -7.01 13.38 -5.33
N ALA A 171 -6.42 14.11 -6.28
CA ALA A 171 -7.16 14.70 -7.39
C ALA A 171 -7.68 13.61 -8.34
N TYR A 172 -8.95 13.73 -8.75
CA TYR A 172 -9.56 12.83 -9.72
C TYR A 172 -10.66 13.56 -10.52
N GLY A 173 -10.54 13.56 -11.85
CA GLY A 173 -11.42 14.34 -12.71
C GLY A 173 -11.37 15.84 -12.37
N THR A 174 -12.53 16.44 -12.10
CA THR A 174 -12.65 17.85 -11.68
C THR A 174 -12.65 18.04 -10.17
N GLY A 175 -12.52 16.97 -9.39
CA GLY A 175 -12.64 16.99 -7.93
C GLY A 175 -11.62 16.10 -7.25
N ARG A 176 -12.04 15.45 -6.17
CA ARG A 176 -11.23 14.51 -5.38
C ARG A 176 -11.74 13.08 -5.53
N LEU A 177 -10.86 12.13 -5.29
CA LEU A 177 -11.20 10.71 -5.36
C LEU A 177 -12.30 10.35 -4.36
N GLY A 178 -12.29 10.91 -3.14
CA GLY A 178 -13.29 10.65 -2.11
C GLY A 178 -14.61 11.43 -2.25
N ASP A 179 -14.81 12.21 -3.31
CA ASP A 179 -16.07 12.95 -3.49
C ASP A 179 -17.25 11.98 -3.67
N GLN A 180 -18.40 12.33 -3.08
CA GLN A 180 -19.64 11.50 -3.05
C GLN A 180 -19.53 10.15 -2.31
N CYS A 181 -18.36 9.85 -1.76
CA CYS A 181 -18.12 8.67 -0.93
C CYS A 181 -18.47 8.91 0.54
N LEU A 182 -18.53 7.83 1.31
CA LEU A 182 -18.71 7.86 2.75
C LEU A 182 -17.57 8.68 3.42
N PRO A 183 -17.90 9.71 4.22
CA PRO A 183 -16.88 10.49 4.93
C PRO A 183 -16.25 9.71 6.08
N ARG A 184 -16.97 8.72 6.61
CA ARG A 184 -16.58 7.86 7.73
C ARG A 184 -17.17 6.46 7.53
N LEU A 185 -16.47 5.42 7.96
CA LEU A 185 -17.02 4.07 7.95
C LEU A 185 -18.13 3.95 9.02
N PRO A 186 -19.13 3.07 8.82
CA PRO A 186 -20.10 2.71 9.85
C PRO A 186 -19.43 2.37 11.19
N ALA A 187 -20.03 2.81 12.30
CA ALA A 187 -19.47 2.64 13.64
C ALA A 187 -19.20 1.16 14.00
N GLU A 188 -20.04 0.27 13.47
CA GLU A 188 -19.91 -1.18 13.64
C GLU A 188 -18.65 -1.75 12.99
N LEU A 189 -18.09 -1.09 11.97
CA LEU A 189 -16.82 -1.47 11.34
C LEU A 189 -15.64 -0.79 12.03
N GLU A 190 -15.80 0.44 12.52
CA GLU A 190 -14.73 1.17 13.21
C GLU A 190 -14.39 0.60 14.59
N GLY A 191 -15.35 -0.05 15.25
CA GLY A 191 -15.14 -0.68 16.55
C GLY A 191 -14.51 -2.08 16.51
N ARG A 192 -14.23 -2.64 15.33
CA ARG A 192 -13.76 -4.03 15.18
C ARG A 192 -12.24 -4.16 15.29
N PRO A 193 -11.73 -5.30 15.79
CA PRO A 193 -10.34 -5.67 15.60
C PRO A 193 -10.00 -5.65 14.10
N GLY A 194 -8.92 -4.96 13.73
CA GLY A 194 -8.53 -4.78 12.31
C GLY A 194 -9.14 -3.55 11.63
N ALA A 195 -9.91 -2.69 12.33
CA ALA A 195 -10.49 -1.47 11.74
C ALA A 195 -9.45 -0.58 11.03
N GLU A 196 -8.25 -0.42 11.58
CA GLU A 196 -7.19 0.36 10.93
C GLU A 196 -6.72 -0.26 9.61
N ALA A 197 -6.66 -1.58 9.51
CA ALA A 197 -6.36 -2.26 8.25
C ALA A 197 -7.49 -2.06 7.23
N VAL A 198 -8.76 -2.16 7.66
CA VAL A 198 -9.94 -1.94 6.83
C VAL A 198 -9.98 -0.52 6.25
N ARG A 199 -9.58 0.50 7.04
CA ARG A 199 -9.52 1.91 6.59
C ARG A 199 -8.51 2.15 5.47
N LEU A 200 -7.55 1.24 5.32
CA LEU A 200 -6.49 1.27 4.31
C LEU A 200 -6.80 0.38 3.10
N ILE A 201 -7.94 -0.31 3.06
CA ILE A 201 -8.41 -1.00 1.85
C ILE A 201 -8.80 0.06 0.82
N ASP A 202 -8.25 -0.06 -0.39
CA ASP A 202 -8.32 0.95 -1.46
C ASP A 202 -9.74 1.41 -1.75
N VAL A 203 -10.68 0.48 -1.97
CA VAL A 203 -12.09 0.76 -2.17
C VAL A 203 -12.96 -0.27 -1.45
N LEU A 204 -14.01 0.17 -0.76
CA LEU A 204 -15.06 -0.70 -0.23
C LEU A 204 -16.43 -0.29 -0.81
N TRP A 205 -17.23 -1.27 -1.19
CA TRP A 205 -18.64 -1.09 -1.47
C TRP A 205 -19.48 -1.64 -0.32
N LEU A 206 -20.42 -0.84 0.14
CA LEU A 206 -21.34 -1.15 1.22
C LEU A 206 -22.78 -1.05 0.73
N ASP A 207 -23.64 -1.92 1.25
CA ASP A 207 -25.08 -1.83 1.01
C ASP A 207 -25.73 -0.69 1.82
N ALA A 208 -27.04 -0.50 1.64
CA ALA A 208 -27.78 0.54 2.36
C ALA A 208 -27.84 0.33 3.89
N ALA A 209 -27.58 -0.90 4.37
CA ALA A 209 -27.51 -1.23 5.79
C ALA A 209 -26.10 -1.00 6.37
N GLY A 210 -25.11 -0.67 5.54
CA GLY A 210 -23.73 -0.47 5.95
C GLY A 210 -22.91 -1.75 6.04
N ALA A 211 -23.41 -2.88 5.49
CA ALA A 211 -22.65 -4.11 5.40
C ALA A 211 -21.71 -4.07 4.18
N ILE A 212 -20.48 -4.60 4.33
CA ILE A 212 -19.51 -4.65 3.24
C ILE A 212 -19.94 -5.72 2.22
N VAL A 213 -20.19 -5.28 1.00
CA VAL A 213 -20.56 -6.14 -0.14
C VAL A 213 -19.32 -6.64 -0.86
N ALA A 214 -18.39 -5.73 -1.16
CA ALA A 214 -17.18 -6.03 -1.91
C ALA A 214 -16.04 -5.06 -1.55
N PRO A 215 -14.92 -5.57 -1.05
CA PRO A 215 -13.67 -4.83 -0.93
C PRO A 215 -12.76 -5.06 -2.14
N PHE A 216 -12.01 -4.03 -2.49
CA PHE A 216 -11.08 -4.01 -3.62
C PHE A 216 -9.71 -3.51 -3.15
N GLU A 217 -8.68 -4.28 -3.43
CA GLU A 217 -7.27 -3.88 -3.30
C GLU A 217 -6.69 -3.70 -4.71
N VAL A 218 -6.26 -2.49 -5.03
CA VAL A 218 -5.75 -2.10 -6.34
C VAL A 218 -4.23 -2.21 -6.32
N GLU A 219 -3.71 -3.14 -7.10
CA GLU A 219 -2.30 -3.50 -7.05
C GLU A 219 -1.59 -3.09 -8.34
N HIS A 220 -0.94 -1.92 -8.31
CA HIS A 220 -0.17 -1.39 -9.44
C HIS A 220 1.34 -1.70 -9.30
N THR A 221 1.98 -1.12 -8.28
CA THR A 221 3.40 -1.32 -7.90
C THR A 221 3.59 -1.62 -6.41
N THR A 222 2.50 -1.60 -5.63
CA THR A 222 2.45 -1.98 -4.22
C THR A 222 2.67 -3.48 -4.03
N SER A 223 3.00 -3.87 -2.79
CA SER A 223 3.22 -5.28 -2.48
C SER A 223 1.88 -6.00 -2.39
N ILE A 224 1.65 -6.95 -3.30
CA ILE A 224 0.49 -7.87 -3.29
C ILE A 224 0.26 -8.46 -1.89
N TYR A 225 1.36 -8.68 -1.16
CA TYR A 225 1.35 -9.20 0.21
C TYR A 225 0.56 -8.33 1.19
N SER A 226 0.76 -7.00 1.18
CA SER A 226 0.08 -6.10 2.10
C SER A 226 -1.42 -6.03 1.84
N GLY A 227 -1.86 -5.97 0.58
CA GLY A 227 -3.29 -5.97 0.26
C GLY A 227 -3.98 -7.25 0.69
N ILE A 228 -3.34 -8.40 0.47
CA ILE A 228 -3.81 -9.72 0.93
C ILE A 228 -3.97 -9.75 2.46
N VAL A 229 -3.03 -9.20 3.23
CA VAL A 229 -3.11 -9.17 4.70
C VAL A 229 -4.27 -8.31 5.19
N ARG A 230 -4.49 -7.12 4.62
CA ARG A 230 -5.64 -6.27 5.02
C ARG A 230 -6.99 -6.94 4.75
N MET A 231 -7.06 -7.71 3.66
CA MET A 231 -8.26 -8.48 3.31
C MET A 231 -8.49 -9.66 4.26
N LEU A 232 -7.42 -10.27 4.75
CA LEU A 232 -7.50 -11.26 5.83
C LEU A 232 -7.94 -10.62 7.16
N ASP A 233 -7.40 -9.45 7.51
CA ASP A 233 -7.81 -8.72 8.71
C ASP A 233 -9.30 -8.37 8.66
N LEU A 234 -9.80 -7.94 7.49
CA LEU A 234 -11.23 -7.71 7.27
C LEU A 234 -12.06 -8.99 7.50
N ALA A 235 -11.65 -10.10 6.91
CA ALA A 235 -12.40 -11.36 7.00
C ALA A 235 -12.36 -12.01 8.38
N LEU A 236 -11.27 -11.81 9.13
CA LEU A 236 -11.10 -12.32 10.49
C LEU A 236 -11.69 -11.37 11.56
N GLY A 237 -11.91 -10.10 11.22
CA GLY A 237 -12.35 -9.05 12.13
C GLY A 237 -13.85 -8.98 12.43
N GLY A 238 -14.70 -9.82 11.81
CA GLY A 238 -16.14 -9.87 12.13
C GLY A 238 -16.96 -10.80 11.24
N GLU A 239 -18.29 -10.76 11.38
CA GLU A 239 -19.17 -11.55 10.52
C GLU A 239 -19.07 -11.09 9.06
N THR A 240 -18.72 -12.04 8.19
CA THR A 240 -18.70 -11.90 6.72
C THR A 240 -20.08 -12.12 6.09
N SER A 241 -21.13 -12.13 6.90
CA SER A 241 -22.54 -12.24 6.49
C SER A 241 -22.90 -11.10 5.52
N GLY A 242 -22.89 -11.38 4.21
CA GLY A 242 -23.15 -10.41 3.13
C GLY A 242 -21.94 -10.07 2.25
N LEU A 243 -20.74 -10.52 2.62
CA LEU A 243 -19.55 -10.38 1.78
C LEU A 243 -19.64 -11.34 0.59
N HIS A 244 -19.72 -10.78 -0.62
CA HIS A 244 -19.84 -11.60 -1.84
C HIS A 244 -18.49 -12.14 -2.30
N SER A 245 -17.53 -11.24 -2.53
CA SER A 245 -16.21 -11.59 -3.07
C SER A 245 -15.21 -10.51 -2.72
N LEU A 246 -13.96 -10.94 -2.53
CA LEU A 246 -12.79 -10.10 -2.30
C LEU A 246 -12.07 -9.91 -3.62
N PHE A 247 -11.83 -8.66 -4.05
CA PHE A 247 -11.23 -8.41 -5.37
C PHE A 247 -9.79 -7.89 -5.24
N LEU A 248 -8.86 -8.59 -5.88
CA LEU A 248 -7.52 -8.09 -6.19
C LEU A 248 -7.53 -7.55 -7.61
N VAL A 249 -7.39 -6.24 -7.75
CA VAL A 249 -7.51 -5.53 -9.02
C VAL A 249 -6.13 -5.14 -9.50
N ALA A 250 -5.63 -5.75 -10.57
CA ALA A 250 -4.24 -5.57 -10.99
C ALA A 250 -4.06 -5.69 -12.52
N PRO A 251 -2.93 -5.21 -13.08
CA PRO A 251 -2.59 -5.42 -14.49
C PRO A 251 -2.60 -6.90 -14.86
N ASP A 252 -3.14 -7.25 -16.02
CA ASP A 252 -3.34 -8.62 -16.48
C ASP A 252 -2.10 -9.53 -16.29
N LYS A 253 -0.91 -8.99 -16.59
CA LYS A 253 0.38 -9.69 -16.46
C LYS A 253 0.74 -10.16 -15.05
N ARG A 254 0.16 -9.57 -14.00
CA ARG A 254 0.46 -9.88 -12.59
C ARG A 254 -0.36 -11.05 -12.04
N GLU A 255 -1.30 -11.62 -12.80
CA GLU A 255 -2.19 -12.65 -12.27
C GLU A 255 -1.42 -13.88 -11.75
N THR A 256 -0.40 -14.32 -12.48
CA THR A 256 0.45 -15.44 -12.07
C THR A 256 1.17 -15.17 -10.74
N ASP A 257 1.71 -13.96 -10.56
CA ASP A 257 2.38 -13.56 -9.32
C ASP A 257 1.41 -13.54 -8.15
N VAL A 258 0.19 -13.02 -8.36
CA VAL A 258 -0.86 -12.99 -7.34
C VAL A 258 -1.29 -14.40 -6.96
N ARG A 259 -1.51 -15.28 -7.94
CA ARG A 259 -1.84 -16.70 -7.69
C ARG A 259 -0.75 -17.38 -6.88
N ALA A 260 0.52 -17.16 -7.23
CA ALA A 260 1.65 -17.71 -6.50
C ALA A 260 1.72 -17.22 -5.05
N GLN A 261 1.41 -15.94 -4.80
CA GLN A 261 1.35 -15.42 -3.42
C GLN A 261 0.21 -16.06 -2.63
N ILE A 262 -1.01 -16.10 -3.16
CA ILE A 262 -2.18 -16.69 -2.48
C ILE A 262 -1.98 -18.17 -2.16
N ALA A 263 -1.31 -18.92 -3.04
CA ALA A 263 -1.04 -20.34 -2.83
C ALA A 263 -0.08 -20.64 -1.67
N ARG A 264 0.55 -19.61 -1.06
CA ARG A 264 1.47 -19.81 0.05
C ARG A 264 0.72 -20.33 1.28
N PRO A 265 1.28 -21.31 2.03
CA PRO A 265 0.63 -21.86 3.22
C PRO A 265 0.25 -20.82 4.30
N ALA A 266 0.98 -19.71 4.36
CA ALA A 266 0.70 -18.59 5.27
C ALA A 266 -0.68 -17.93 5.02
N PHE A 267 -1.22 -18.08 3.80
CA PHE A 267 -2.52 -17.55 3.41
C PHE A 267 -3.57 -18.64 3.21
N SER A 268 -3.38 -19.82 3.79
CA SER A 268 -4.35 -20.93 3.68
C SER A 268 -5.77 -20.53 4.07
N ARG A 269 -5.94 -19.63 5.05
CA ARG A 269 -7.25 -19.08 5.45
C ARG A 269 -7.92 -18.22 4.39
N ILE A 270 -7.16 -17.72 3.41
CA ILE A 270 -7.74 -16.96 2.30
C ILE A 270 -8.49 -17.87 1.33
N ALA A 271 -8.19 -19.17 1.32
CA ALA A 271 -8.90 -20.16 0.51
C ALA A 271 -10.38 -20.26 0.89
N ASP A 272 -10.72 -19.96 2.15
CA ASP A 272 -12.10 -19.93 2.63
C ASP A 272 -12.85 -18.65 2.20
N LEU A 273 -12.13 -17.69 1.61
CA LEU A 273 -12.69 -16.43 1.12
C LEU A 273 -12.90 -16.55 -0.39
N SER A 274 -13.99 -15.98 -0.92
CA SER A 274 -14.21 -15.94 -2.38
C SER A 274 -13.32 -14.85 -3.01
N VAL A 275 -12.02 -15.12 -3.13
CA VAL A 275 -11.06 -14.18 -3.70
C VAL A 275 -11.06 -14.26 -5.21
N ARG A 276 -11.13 -13.10 -5.85
CA ARG A 276 -11.18 -12.97 -7.30
C ARG A 276 -10.14 -11.97 -7.78
N TYR A 277 -9.53 -12.30 -8.91
CA TYR A 277 -8.67 -11.42 -9.66
C TYR A 277 -9.52 -10.64 -10.65
N LEU A 278 -9.46 -9.31 -10.61
CA LEU A 278 -10.10 -8.45 -11.60
C LEU A 278 -9.02 -7.78 -12.45
N PRO A 279 -8.79 -8.25 -13.68
CA PRO A 279 -7.83 -7.63 -14.57
C PRO A 279 -8.22 -6.19 -14.91
N TYR A 280 -7.22 -5.31 -15.05
CA TYR A 280 -7.45 -3.94 -15.50
C TYR A 280 -8.14 -3.88 -16.85
N SER A 281 -7.74 -4.74 -17.80
CA SER A 281 -8.37 -4.79 -19.12
C SER A 281 -9.86 -5.15 -19.06
N ALA A 282 -10.23 -6.08 -18.17
CA ALA A 282 -11.60 -6.52 -17.99
C ALA A 282 -12.46 -5.43 -17.34
N LEU A 283 -11.95 -4.77 -16.29
CA LEU A 283 -12.64 -3.65 -15.66
C LEU A 283 -12.84 -2.49 -16.65
N GLU A 284 -11.78 -2.11 -17.38
CA GLU A 284 -11.85 -1.03 -18.36
C GLU A 284 -12.89 -1.29 -19.44
N LYS A 285 -12.87 -2.49 -20.02
CA LYS A 285 -13.77 -2.87 -21.10
C LYS A 285 -15.24 -2.91 -20.69
N HIS A 286 -15.52 -3.28 -19.43
CA HIS A 286 -16.88 -3.63 -19.01
C HIS A 286 -17.52 -2.66 -18.02
N ARG A 287 -16.77 -1.80 -17.33
CA ARG A 287 -17.31 -0.92 -16.27
C ARG A 287 -18.50 -0.07 -16.70
N ASP A 288 -18.49 0.50 -17.91
CA ASP A 288 -19.53 1.43 -18.34
C ASP A 288 -20.85 0.67 -18.58
N ALA A 289 -20.77 -0.48 -19.24
CA ALA A 289 -21.94 -1.35 -19.46
C ALA A 289 -22.47 -1.94 -18.14
N ILE A 290 -21.57 -2.31 -17.21
CA ILE A 290 -21.96 -2.79 -15.89
C ILE A 290 -22.66 -1.68 -15.10
N GLY A 291 -22.13 -0.46 -15.11
CA GLY A 291 -22.74 0.67 -14.41
C GLY A 291 -24.10 1.06 -14.97
N GLN A 292 -24.32 0.88 -16.27
CA GLN A 292 -25.58 1.24 -16.91
C GLN A 292 -26.66 0.16 -16.82
N PHE A 293 -26.29 -1.12 -16.97
CA PHE A 293 -27.25 -2.23 -17.13
C PHE A 293 -27.10 -3.32 -16.07
N GLY A 294 -26.06 -3.28 -15.26
CA GLY A 294 -25.80 -4.26 -14.22
C GLY A 294 -26.74 -4.13 -13.03
N ALA A 295 -26.88 -5.24 -12.30
CA ALA A 295 -27.56 -5.28 -11.02
C ALA A 295 -26.61 -5.91 -9.99
N GLY A 296 -26.05 -5.06 -9.14
CA GLY A 296 -25.10 -5.45 -8.10
C GLY A 296 -23.80 -6.09 -8.59
N ILE A 297 -23.14 -6.84 -7.71
CA ILE A 297 -21.77 -7.34 -7.90
C ILE A 297 -21.64 -8.50 -8.92
N ALA A 298 -22.74 -9.17 -9.25
CA ALA A 298 -22.71 -10.40 -10.06
C ALA A 298 -22.10 -10.20 -11.45
N ALA A 299 -22.26 -9.03 -12.05
CA ALA A 299 -21.65 -8.71 -13.34
C ALA A 299 -20.12 -8.58 -13.23
N LEU A 300 -19.62 -8.03 -12.13
CA LEU A 300 -18.20 -7.90 -11.85
C LEU A 300 -17.56 -9.27 -11.58
N GLU A 301 -18.27 -10.15 -10.87
CA GLU A 301 -17.83 -11.52 -10.64
C GLU A 301 -17.63 -12.31 -11.95
N LYS A 302 -18.47 -12.06 -12.97
CA LYS A 302 -18.38 -12.73 -14.28
C LYS A 302 -17.18 -12.31 -15.11
N VAL A 303 -16.69 -11.09 -14.93
CA VAL A 303 -15.50 -10.56 -15.63
C VAL A 303 -14.21 -10.70 -14.82
N SER A 304 -14.30 -11.36 -13.66
CA SER A 304 -13.18 -11.65 -12.77
C SER A 304 -12.83 -13.15 -12.77
N HIS A 305 -11.59 -13.48 -12.43
CA HIS A 305 -11.10 -14.86 -12.34
C HIS A 305 -11.05 -15.32 -10.90
N ARG A 306 -11.59 -16.49 -10.56
CA ARG A 306 -11.45 -17.05 -9.20
C ARG A 306 -9.99 -17.39 -8.91
N LEU A 307 -9.56 -17.05 -7.70
CA LEU A 307 -8.24 -17.37 -7.17
C LEU A 307 -8.30 -18.51 -6.14
N THR A 308 -9.44 -18.65 -5.48
CA THR A 308 -9.76 -19.65 -4.46
C THR A 308 -11.12 -20.29 -4.72
#